data_AF-A0A9X4XKZ8-F1
#
_entry.id   AF-A0A9X4XKZ8-F1
#
_cell.length_a   1.000
_cell.length_b   1.000
_cell.length_c   1.000
_cell.angle_alpha   90.00
_cell.angle_beta   90.00
_cell.angle_gamma   90.00
#
_symmetry.space_group_name_H-M   'P 1'
#
loop_
_entity.id
_entity.type
_entity.pdbx_description
1 polymer ?
#
loop_
_entity_poly.entity_id
_entity_poly.type
_entity_poly.pdbx_seq_one_letter_code
_entity_poly.pdbx_strand_id
1 'polypeptide(L)'
;MEIRDNPIVRVTVTIEKRCDGGLYVYSDDLPGFVLSHIDAHAVLADIEPALGVFLSQRLNRSVSVKPIVGLRDALIREQMIDPTPGARITRREYGVAA
;
A
#
# COMPACT_ATOMS: atom_id res chain seq x y z
N MET A 1 21.29 -26.70 14.34
CA MET A 1 21.15 -25.48 13.52
C MET A 1 19.74 -25.49 12.98
N GLU A 2 18.78 -25.00 13.78
CA GLU A 2 17.39 -24.92 13.36
C GLU A 2 17.28 -23.91 12.22
N ILE A 3 17.00 -24.42 11.02
CA ILE A 3 16.45 -23.60 9.94
C ILE A 3 15.11 -23.11 10.49
N ARG A 4 15.07 -21.89 11.02
CA ARG A 4 13.80 -21.22 11.32
C ARG A 4 13.11 -21.07 9.97
N ASP A 5 12.15 -21.95 9.70
CA ASP A 5 11.13 -21.75 8.69
C ASP A 5 10.60 -20.33 8.93
N ASN A 6 10.98 -19.37 8.10
CA ASN A 6 10.51 -18.00 8.25
C ASN A 6 9.12 -18.00 7.60
N PRO A 7 8.03 -18.05 8.38
CA PRO A 7 6.73 -18.32 7.82
C PRO A 7 6.39 -17.21 6.84
N ILE A 8 6.19 -17.58 5.57
CA ILE A 8 5.67 -16.66 4.56
C ILE A 8 4.21 -16.43 4.92
N VAL A 9 3.93 -15.28 5.54
CA VAL A 9 2.57 -14.86 5.85
C VAL A 9 2.01 -14.13 4.64
N ARG A 10 0.90 -14.63 4.10
CA ARG A 10 0.15 -13.96 3.05
C ARG A 10 -0.91 -13.08 3.70
N VAL A 11 -0.92 -11.80 3.32
CA VAL A 11 -1.96 -10.84 3.70
C VAL A 11 -2.70 -10.43 2.43
N THR A 12 -4.02 -10.39 2.50
CA THR A 12 -4.87 -9.89 1.42
C THR A 12 -5.18 -8.41 1.67
N VAL A 13 -4.90 -7.57 0.69
CA VAL A 13 -5.37 -6.17 0.69
C VAL A 13 -6.44 -6.01 -0.38
N THR A 14 -7.54 -5.35 -0.01
CA THR A 14 -8.63 -4.99 -0.90
C THR A 14 -8.40 -3.57 -1.39
N ILE A 15 -8.55 -3.35 -2.70
CA ILE A 15 -8.36 -2.06 -3.35
C ILE A 15 -9.65 -1.69 -4.05
N GLU A 16 -10.21 -0.54 -3.68
CA GLU A 16 -11.44 -0.01 -4.24
C GLU A 16 -11.19 1.34 -4.92
N LYS A 17 -11.84 1.55 -6.06
CA LYS A 17 -11.81 2.81 -6.79
C LYS A 17 -12.78 3.80 -6.15
N ARG A 18 -12.31 5.03 -5.93
CA ARG A 18 -13.13 6.12 -5.43
C ARG A 18 -13.76 6.92 -6.59
N CYS A 19 -14.87 7.59 -6.31
CA CYS A 19 -15.57 8.44 -7.30
C CYS A 19 -14.72 9.62 -7.81
N ASP A 20 -13.70 10.04 -7.05
CA ASP A 20 -12.78 11.13 -7.41
C ASP A 20 -11.56 10.67 -8.23
N GLY A 21 -11.50 9.38 -8.59
CA GLY A 21 -10.38 8.76 -9.31
C GLY A 21 -9.25 8.30 -8.41
N GLY A 22 -9.37 8.47 -7.08
CA GLY A 22 -8.42 7.94 -6.11
C GLY A 22 -8.64 6.45 -5.80
N LEU A 23 -7.81 5.94 -4.88
CA LEU A 23 -7.93 4.58 -4.35
C LEU A 23 -8.21 4.60 -2.84
N TYR A 24 -8.96 3.59 -2.42
CA TYR A 24 -9.15 3.21 -1.02
C TYR A 24 -8.63 1.78 -0.85
N VAL A 25 -7.77 1.57 0.13
CA VAL A 25 -7.13 0.28 0.37
C VAL A 25 -7.30 -0.09 1.82
N TYR A 26 -7.74 -1.32 2.07
CA TYR A 26 -7.90 -1.86 3.42
C TYR A 26 -7.61 -3.37 3.43
N SER A 27 -7.62 -3.99 4.60
CA SER A 27 -7.42 -5.43 4.74
C SER A 27 -8.26 -5.99 5.88
N ASP A 28 -9.07 -7.01 5.57
CA ASP A 28 -9.82 -7.76 6.59
C ASP A 28 -8.88 -8.59 7.48
N ASP A 29 -7.72 -9.00 6.96
CA ASP A 29 -6.68 -9.71 7.70
C ASP A 29 -5.96 -8.78 8.70
N LEU A 30 -5.94 -7.47 8.43
CA LEU A 30 -5.26 -6.44 9.23
C LEU A 30 -6.23 -5.34 9.68
N PRO A 31 -7.04 -5.59 10.71
CA PRO A 31 -8.00 -4.60 11.20
C PRO A 31 -7.29 -3.30 11.62
N GLY A 32 -7.77 -2.18 11.06
CA GLY A 32 -7.21 -0.85 11.25
C GLY A 32 -6.15 -0.45 10.22
N PHE A 33 -5.77 -1.33 9.27
CA PHE A 33 -4.95 -0.95 8.13
C PHE A 33 -5.83 -0.33 7.04
N VAL A 34 -5.64 0.97 6.80
CA VAL A 34 -6.34 1.72 5.76
C VAL A 34 -5.37 2.70 5.10
N LEU A 35 -5.39 2.77 3.77
CA LEU A 35 -4.74 3.81 2.98
C LEU A 35 -5.75 4.42 2.04
N SER A 36 -5.74 5.74 1.91
CA SER A 36 -6.56 6.40 0.90
C SER A 36 -5.94 7.69 0.44
N HIS A 37 -5.92 7.88 -0.88
CA HIS A 37 -5.42 9.09 -1.50
C HIS A 37 -6.09 9.31 -2.85
N ILE A 38 -6.20 10.57 -3.27
CA ILE A 38 -6.75 10.96 -4.57
C ILE A 38 -5.84 10.54 -5.74
N ASP A 39 -4.54 10.44 -5.49
CA ASP A 39 -3.56 9.92 -6.43
C ASP A 39 -3.41 8.40 -6.24
N ALA A 40 -3.97 7.64 -7.18
CA ALA A 40 -3.91 6.18 -7.19
C ALA A 40 -2.49 5.62 -7.23
N HIS A 41 -1.55 6.30 -7.92
CA HIS A 41 -0.17 5.86 -8.00
C HIS A 41 0.56 6.07 -6.67
N ALA A 42 0.24 7.17 -5.97
CA ALA A 42 0.75 7.40 -4.62
C ALA A 42 0.28 6.31 -3.65
N VAL A 43 -1.02 5.96 -3.68
CA VAL A 43 -1.53 4.85 -2.86
C VAL A 43 -0.76 3.56 -3.14
N LEU A 44 -0.52 3.23 -4.41
CA LEU A 44 0.18 2.00 -4.78
C LEU A 44 1.62 1.96 -4.30
N ALA A 45 2.34 3.08 -4.43
CA ALA A 45 3.69 3.20 -3.91
C ALA A 45 3.73 3.09 -2.38
N ASP A 46 2.65 3.48 -1.69
CA ASP A 46 2.56 3.50 -0.24
C ASP A 46 2.12 2.15 0.38
N ILE A 47 1.52 1.22 -0.38
CA ILE A 47 1.03 -0.06 0.17
C ILE A 47 2.14 -0.87 0.86
N GLU A 48 3.24 -1.14 0.15
CA GLU A 48 4.36 -1.93 0.69
C GLU A 48 5.01 -1.29 1.93
N PRO A 49 5.44 -0.01 1.91
CA PRO A 49 6.05 0.61 3.07
C PRO A 49 5.07 0.74 4.24
N ALA A 50 3.80 1.04 3.98
CA ALA A 50 2.79 1.14 5.03
C ALA A 50 2.51 -0.23 5.69
N LEU A 51 2.39 -1.30 4.90
CA LEU A 51 2.26 -2.66 5.45
C LEU A 51 3.49 -3.04 6.28
N GLY A 52 4.69 -2.71 5.80
CA GLY A 52 5.93 -2.93 6.53
C GLY A 52 5.93 -2.27 7.90
N VAL A 53 5.62 -0.96 7.95
CA VAL A 53 5.54 -0.21 9.21
C VAL A 53 4.44 -0.75 10.13
N PHE A 54 3.23 -0.96 9.61
CA PHE A 54 2.09 -1.43 10.38
C PHE A 54 2.36 -2.80 11.02
N LEU A 55 2.87 -3.75 10.24
CA LEU A 55 3.22 -5.09 10.72
C LEU A 55 4.41 -5.05 11.68
N SER A 56 5.41 -4.20 11.42
CA SER A 56 6.56 -4.07 12.30
C SER A 56 6.19 -3.54 13.68
N GLN A 57 5.27 -2.58 13.75
CA GLN A 57 4.73 -2.09 15.01
C GLN A 57 3.90 -3.15 15.73
N ARG A 58 3.01 -3.85 15.01
CA ARG A 58 2.16 -4.91 15.58
C ARG A 58 2.96 -6.10 16.12
N LEU A 59 4.03 -6.50 15.43
CA LEU A 59 4.84 -7.67 15.77
C LEU A 59 6.10 -7.35 16.58
N ASN A 60 6.36 -6.07 16.85
CA ASN A 60 7.56 -5.55 17.51
C ASN A 60 8.87 -6.11 16.91
N ARG A 61 8.93 -6.21 15.58
CA ARG A 61 10.10 -6.71 14.82
C ARG A 61 10.13 -6.15 13.40
N SER A 62 11.30 -6.12 12.76
CA SER A 62 11.39 -5.74 11.35
C SER A 62 10.70 -6.75 10.45
N VAL A 63 9.81 -6.28 9.57
CA VAL A 63 9.09 -7.09 8.59
C VAL A 63 9.43 -6.56 7.20
N SER A 64 9.80 -7.46 6.29
CA SER A 64 9.93 -7.15 4.86
C SER A 64 8.66 -7.59 4.15
N VAL A 65 8.04 -6.67 3.43
CA VAL A 65 6.84 -6.92 2.63
C VAL A 65 7.25 -6.91 1.17
N LYS A 66 6.73 -7.87 0.41
CA LYS A 66 6.86 -7.92 -1.05
C LYS A 66 5.54 -8.35 -1.67
N PRO A 67 5.16 -7.78 -2.81
CA PRO A 67 3.94 -8.17 -3.50
C PRO A 67 4.16 -9.55 -4.14
N ILE A 68 3.15 -10.40 -4.07
CA ILE A 68 3.19 -11.76 -4.64
C ILE A 68 3.04 -11.71 -6.17
N VAL A 69 2.39 -10.67 -6.68
CA VAL A 69 2.11 -10.46 -8.11
C VAL A 69 2.46 -9.02 -8.51
N GLY A 70 2.58 -8.75 -9.81
CA GLY A 70 2.68 -7.40 -10.36
C GLY A 70 1.40 -6.60 -10.10
N LEU A 71 1.29 -6.00 -8.91
CA LEU A 71 0.09 -5.31 -8.44
C LEU A 71 -0.34 -4.19 -9.39
N ARG A 72 0.64 -3.43 -9.91
CA ARG A 72 0.40 -2.35 -10.86
C ARG A 72 -0.23 -2.88 -12.16
N ASP A 73 0.35 -3.91 -12.76
CA ASP A 73 -0.15 -4.49 -14.02
C ASP A 73 -1.56 -5.05 -13.86
N ALA A 74 -1.84 -5.69 -12.72
CA ALA A 74 -3.19 -6.16 -12.40
C ALA A 74 -4.20 -4.99 -12.36
N LEU A 75 -3.87 -3.90 -11.67
CA LEU A 75 -4.78 -2.75 -11.54
C LEU A 75 -4.98 -1.98 -12.85
N ILE A 76 -3.96 -1.93 -13.71
CA ILE A 76 -4.11 -1.37 -15.07
C ILE A 76 -5.07 -2.24 -15.89
N ARG A 77 -4.92 -3.58 -15.83
CA ARG A 77 -5.79 -4.51 -16.55
C ARG A 77 -7.26 -4.41 -16.12
N GLU A 78 -7.50 -4.23 -14.83
CA GLU A 78 -8.85 -4.03 -14.27
C GLU A 78 -9.35 -2.56 -14.41
N GLN A 79 -8.64 -1.69 -15.12
CA GLN A 79 -8.99 -0.27 -15.34
C GLN A 79 -9.20 0.55 -14.06
N MET A 80 -8.54 0.14 -12.98
CA MET A 80 -8.58 0.82 -11.69
C MET A 80 -7.65 2.03 -11.68
N ILE A 81 -6.51 1.94 -12.37
CA ILE A 81 -5.53 3.02 -12.52
C ILE A 81 -5.17 3.22 -13.99
N ASP A 82 -4.79 4.45 -14.35
CA ASP A 82 -4.21 4.73 -15.66
C ASP A 82 -2.79 4.17 -15.76
N PRO A 83 -2.35 3.73 -16.96
CA PRO A 83 -0.99 3.22 -17.15
C PRO A 83 0.07 4.31 -16.95
N THR A 84 -0.28 5.55 -17.24
CA THR A 84 0.59 6.73 -17.08
C THR A 84 0.18 7.48 -15.82
N PRO A 85 1.11 7.71 -14.87
CA PRO A 85 0.83 8.59 -13.74
C PRO A 85 0.37 9.95 -14.24
N GLY A 86 -0.85 10.33 -13.89
CA GLY A 86 -1.31 11.69 -14.11
C GLY A 86 -0.37 12.64 -13.39
N ALA A 87 0.23 13.59 -14.10
CA ALA A 87 1.09 14.61 -13.52
C ALA A 87 0.26 15.59 -12.67
N ARG A 88 -0.28 15.15 -11.54
CA ARG A 88 -0.86 16.03 -10.53
C ARG A 88 0.25 16.40 -9.55
N ILE A 89 0.79 17.59 -9.74
CA ILE A 89 1.74 18.21 -8.80
C ILE A 89 1.00 18.38 -7.47
N THR A 90 1.23 17.47 -6.54
CA THR A 90 0.73 17.60 -5.17
C THR A 90 1.68 18.57 -4.46
N ARG A 91 1.39 19.87 -4.50
CA ARG A 91 2.15 20.86 -3.72
C ARG A 91 1.97 20.54 -2.24
N ARG A 92 3.01 20.00 -1.59
CA ARG A 92 3.05 19.79 -0.13
C ARG A 92 3.85 20.93 0.50
N GLU A 93 3.17 21.79 1.26
CA GLU A 93 3.82 22.81 2.09
C GLU A 93 4.05 22.21 3.48
N TYR A 94 5.30 22.12 3.90
CA TYR A 94 5.67 21.68 5.24
C TYR A 94 6.07 22.92 6.06
N GLY A 95 5.28 23.23 7.10
CA GLY A 95 5.66 24.23 8.11
C GLY A 95 6.43 23.55 9.23
N VAL A 96 7.67 23.97 9.48
CA VAL A 96 8.41 23.61 10.69
C VAL A 96 8.19 24.71 11.73
N ALA A 97 7.57 24.36 12.86
CA ALA A 97 7.53 25.23 14.03
C ALA A 97 8.83 25.01 14.83
N ALA A 98 9.53 26.10 15.17
CA ALA A 98 10.69 26.12 16.05
C ALA A 98 10.27 26.48 17.48
#